data_AF-W7U319-F1
#
_entry.id   AF-W7U319-F1
#
_cell.length_a   1.000
_cell.length_b   1.000
_cell.length_c   1.000
_cell.angle_alpha   90.00
_cell.angle_beta   90.00
_cell.angle_gamma   90.00
#
_symmetry.space_group_name_H-M   'P 1'
#
loop_
_entity.id
_entity.type
_entity.pdbx_description
1 polymer ?
#
loop_
_entity_poly.entity_id
_entity_poly.type
_entity_poly.pdbx_seq_one_letter_code
_entity_poly.pdbx_strand_id
1 'polypeptide(L)'
;MHKPPRYCPHVRAAFSAFVLLLFLSPLISAYKPSTGTKATIDPATRAPSRNRATPTTPVRNSKPNPLATLFEVYTRGSGDNAGVASDSPEEIRLRKERQYTLITGLPLKPYFERRTVRRQIAKDIWTFEQPQGFFNVTTPIRMTVIRLSDGRLWVHAPVAATAECRRLVDELGGQVAYIVLPTTAFEHKVFVGGFARAYPAAKVYACPGQWSWPINLPPPFRVDAYLTDPRASSDGNKGKGGGTAQTPWANEIEHMVFEPPCIGIGPANEVVFLHKASRTLLVTDLVVYIDGDSPSPVVEVPDLLKASWDDPDAVPPGAPLPPDTPANRRKGWARMALQILFLGPTRFSTFKLVQRRLLVSPVIETFVYSKIPDALVDFVDRIATTWDFTTVLPAHFNAPAPGSPTALQDAFAFAYRLTGRRPSPARRMAGGTEGRGSNPFLALWDRVMEGAREGKRTEEYPEDDTAVLRFVNGFILKAGIANK
;
A
#
# COMPACT_ATOMS: atom_id res chain seq x y z
N MET A 1 36.07 -9.50 -5.99
CA MET A 1 35.81 -8.99 -4.62
C MET A 1 34.90 -7.77 -4.72
N HIS A 2 33.62 -7.90 -4.33
CA HIS A 2 32.74 -6.73 -4.25
C HIS A 2 33.08 -5.89 -3.02
N LYS A 3 33.19 -4.57 -3.18
CA LYS A 3 33.17 -3.67 -2.02
C LYS A 3 31.75 -3.65 -1.46
N PRO A 4 31.54 -3.76 -0.13
CA PRO A 4 30.21 -3.61 0.45
C PRO A 4 29.66 -2.20 0.15
N PRO A 5 28.33 -2.04 0.03
CA PRO A 5 27.72 -0.72 -0.07
C PRO A 5 28.10 0.14 1.13
N ARG A 6 28.28 1.44 0.93
CA ARG A 6 28.74 2.36 1.98
C ARG A 6 27.74 2.36 3.14
N TYR A 7 28.19 1.83 4.27
CA TYR A 7 27.47 1.79 5.53
C TYR A 7 27.14 3.22 5.99
N CYS A 8 25.91 3.46 6.46
CA CYS A 8 25.57 4.73 7.13
C CYS A 8 26.07 4.63 8.59
N PRO A 9 27.11 5.36 9.04
CA PRO A 9 27.86 4.97 10.24
C PRO A 9 27.23 5.31 11.59
N HIS A 10 26.01 5.86 11.63
CA HIS A 10 25.43 6.41 12.86
C HIS A 10 24.08 5.77 13.19
N VAL A 11 24.15 4.69 13.99
CA VAL A 11 22.99 4.00 14.55
C VAL A 11 22.34 4.84 15.65
N ARG A 12 21.30 5.58 15.29
CA ARG A 12 20.21 6.05 16.17
C ARG A 12 18.89 5.86 15.38
N ALA A 13 17.80 5.44 16.03
CA ALA A 13 16.54 4.98 15.39
C ALA A 13 15.88 6.06 14.48
N ALA A 14 14.95 5.85 13.53
CA ALA A 14 13.91 4.83 13.28
C ALA A 14 13.29 5.07 11.84
N PHE A 15 11.99 4.96 11.51
CA PHE A 15 11.12 3.80 11.30
C PHE A 15 10.58 3.83 9.84
N SER A 16 10.16 2.70 9.26
CA SER A 16 9.40 2.65 7.98
C SER A 16 7.96 3.13 8.21
N ALA A 17 7.26 3.72 7.24
CA ALA A 17 5.87 4.21 7.44
C ALA A 17 4.91 3.16 8.05
N PHE A 18 5.10 1.88 7.72
CA PHE A 18 4.31 0.76 8.28
C PHE A 18 4.77 0.33 9.69
N VAL A 19 6.05 0.50 10.01
CA VAL A 19 6.63 0.24 11.36
C VAL A 19 6.42 1.42 12.30
N LEU A 20 6.41 2.63 11.76
CA LEU A 20 6.09 3.90 12.39
C LEU A 20 4.66 3.85 12.94
N LEU A 21 3.73 3.32 12.13
CA LEU A 21 2.36 3.02 12.51
C LEU A 21 2.22 2.13 13.77
N LEU A 22 3.19 1.25 14.07
CA LEU A 22 3.20 0.45 15.30
C LEU A 22 3.51 1.26 16.55
N PHE A 23 4.51 2.13 16.47
CA PHE A 23 4.97 2.93 17.60
C PHE A 23 4.09 4.16 17.85
N LEU A 24 3.34 4.60 16.83
CA LEU A 24 2.44 5.74 16.93
C LEU A 24 1.02 5.40 17.33
N SER A 25 0.59 4.13 17.34
CA SER A 25 -0.78 3.77 17.75
C SER A 25 -1.19 4.39 19.12
N PRO A 26 -0.33 4.42 20.16
CA PRO A 26 -0.62 5.14 21.40
C PRO A 26 -0.67 6.67 21.27
N LEU A 27 0.08 7.25 20.33
CA LEU A 27 0.15 8.70 20.09
C LEU A 27 -1.00 9.20 19.20
N ILE A 28 -1.46 8.38 18.25
CA ILE A 28 -2.65 8.60 17.43
C ILE A 28 -3.90 8.46 18.29
N SER A 29 -3.98 7.43 19.14
CA SER A 29 -5.07 7.28 20.12
C SER A 29 -5.07 8.37 21.20
N ALA A 30 -3.91 8.96 21.51
CA ALA A 30 -3.80 10.13 22.39
C ALA A 30 -4.11 11.48 21.71
N TYR A 31 -4.24 11.52 20.37
CA TYR A 31 -4.59 12.75 19.66
C TYR A 31 -6.09 13.04 19.83
N LYS A 32 -6.41 13.92 20.77
CA LYS A 32 -7.73 14.56 20.82
C LYS A 32 -7.68 15.87 20.05
N PRO A 33 -8.53 16.08 19.02
CA PRO A 33 -8.63 17.39 18.37
C PRO A 33 -9.10 18.41 19.41
N SER A 34 -8.46 19.59 19.44
CA SER A 34 -8.90 20.68 20.31
C SER A 34 -10.19 21.28 19.76
N THR A 35 -11.34 20.78 20.22
CA THR A 35 -12.62 21.49 20.03
C THR A 35 -12.52 22.83 20.76
N GLY A 36 -12.35 23.91 19.98
CA GLY A 36 -12.11 25.24 20.49
C GLY A 36 -13.34 25.84 21.17
N THR A 37 -13.61 25.44 22.42
CA THR A 37 -14.51 26.17 23.31
C THR A 37 -13.66 27.12 24.14
N LYS A 38 -13.76 28.43 23.88
CA LYS A 38 -13.11 29.45 24.72
C LYS A 38 -13.66 29.32 26.15
N ALA A 39 -12.82 28.91 27.09
CA ALA A 39 -13.14 29.00 28.50
C ALA A 39 -13.12 30.48 28.91
N THR A 40 -14.30 31.08 29.08
CA THR A 40 -14.45 32.40 29.68
C THR A 40 -13.99 32.30 31.14
N ILE A 41 -12.95 33.06 31.50
CA ILE A 41 -12.48 33.15 32.89
C ILE A 41 -13.33 34.21 33.58
N ASP A 42 -14.13 33.80 34.56
CA ASP A 42 -14.88 34.70 35.45
C ASP A 42 -14.23 34.70 36.85
N PRO A 43 -13.68 35.84 37.33
CA PRO A 43 -12.87 35.86 38.54
C PRO A 43 -13.66 36.31 39.79
N ALA A 44 -14.22 35.36 40.55
CA ALA A 44 -14.24 35.35 42.04
C ALA A 44 -15.23 34.32 42.62
N THR A 45 -14.75 33.40 43.48
CA THR A 45 -15.02 33.46 44.94
C THR A 45 -14.47 32.24 45.71
N ARG A 46 -13.77 32.55 46.82
CA ARG A 46 -13.68 31.84 48.12
C ARG A 46 -13.96 30.32 48.22
N ALA A 47 -12.95 29.60 48.74
CA ALA A 47 -13.11 28.33 49.47
C ALA A 47 -13.20 28.59 51.00
N PRO A 48 -13.39 27.58 51.89
CA PRO A 48 -13.90 26.22 51.70
C PRO A 48 -15.04 25.86 52.69
N SER A 49 -15.63 24.67 52.58
CA SER A 49 -16.18 23.96 53.76
C SER A 49 -15.88 22.46 53.71
N ARG A 50 -15.66 21.86 54.89
CA ARG A 50 -15.35 20.43 55.06
C ARG A 50 -16.64 19.62 55.03
N ASN A 51 -16.62 18.44 54.41
CA ASN A 51 -17.39 17.32 54.93
C ASN A 51 -16.69 15.98 54.72
N ARG A 52 -17.01 15.03 55.60
CA ARG A 52 -16.21 13.83 55.93
C ARG A 52 -16.84 12.59 55.29
N ALA A 53 -16.06 11.82 54.53
CA ALA A 53 -16.45 10.51 54.01
C ALA A 53 -15.39 9.45 54.33
N THR A 54 -15.81 8.19 54.36
CA THR A 54 -15.11 7.03 54.95
C THR A 54 -13.98 6.46 54.06
N PRO A 55 -13.01 5.71 54.65
CA PRO A 55 -11.87 5.18 53.91
C PRO A 55 -12.23 3.90 53.14
N THR A 56 -12.09 3.92 51.82
CA THR A 56 -12.05 2.72 50.98
C THR A 56 -10.60 2.37 50.61
N THR A 57 -10.27 1.09 50.66
CA THR A 57 -8.93 0.56 50.38
C THR A 57 -8.51 0.80 48.92
N PRO A 58 -7.22 1.11 48.66
CA PRO A 58 -6.75 1.36 47.30
C PRO A 58 -6.66 0.05 46.50
N VAL A 59 -7.51 -0.10 45.49
CA VAL A 59 -7.35 -1.16 44.49
C VAL A 59 -6.08 -0.89 43.69
N ARG A 60 -5.14 -1.84 43.74
CA ARG A 60 -3.83 -1.75 43.09
C ARG A 60 -3.99 -1.91 41.58
N ASN A 61 -4.10 -0.79 40.86
CA ASN A 61 -4.04 -0.78 39.39
C ASN A 61 -2.70 -1.33 38.90
N SER A 62 -2.68 -2.62 38.57
CA SER A 62 -1.58 -3.25 37.83
C SER A 62 -1.57 -2.70 36.41
N LYS A 63 -0.47 -2.07 35.99
CA LYS A 63 -0.25 -1.70 34.60
C LYS A 63 -0.36 -2.96 33.71
N PRO A 64 -0.99 -2.90 32.52
CA PRO A 64 -1.11 -4.05 31.65
C PRO A 64 0.28 -4.58 31.27
N ASN A 65 0.46 -5.90 31.36
CA ASN A 65 1.70 -6.56 30.96
C ASN A 65 1.79 -6.54 29.43
N PRO A 66 2.81 -5.91 28.81
CA PRO A 66 2.91 -5.81 27.36
C PRO A 66 2.97 -7.16 26.64
N LEU A 67 3.46 -8.21 27.30
CA LEU A 67 3.44 -9.58 26.75
C LEU A 67 2.03 -10.19 26.72
N ALA A 68 1.19 -9.88 27.70
CA ALA A 68 -0.21 -10.33 27.71
C ALA A 68 -1.02 -9.62 26.61
N THR A 69 -0.78 -8.32 26.40
CA THR A 69 -1.38 -7.56 25.29
C THR A 69 -0.90 -8.08 23.93
N LEU A 70 0.38 -8.45 23.78
CA LEU A 70 0.88 -9.09 22.57
C LEU A 70 0.18 -10.44 22.33
N PHE A 71 -0.01 -11.24 23.38
CA PHE A 71 -0.69 -12.53 23.29
C PHE A 71 -2.17 -12.38 22.91
N GLU A 72 -2.91 -11.42 23.50
CA GLU A 72 -4.29 -11.10 23.08
C GLU A 72 -4.38 -10.65 21.60
N VAL A 73 -3.40 -9.87 21.12
CA VAL A 73 -3.34 -9.45 19.70
C VAL A 73 -3.09 -10.64 18.76
N TYR A 74 -2.34 -11.65 19.21
CA TYR A 74 -2.13 -12.90 18.45
C TYR A 74 -3.32 -13.87 18.54
N THR A 75 -4.04 -13.95 19.67
CA THR A 75 -5.12 -14.93 19.88
C THR A 75 -6.50 -14.45 19.40
N ARG A 76 -6.83 -13.15 19.49
CA ARG A 76 -8.09 -12.59 18.93
C ARG A 76 -8.15 -12.57 17.39
N GLY A 77 -7.14 -13.12 16.72
CA GLY A 77 -7.16 -13.37 15.27
C GLY A 77 -8.05 -14.55 14.86
N SER A 78 -8.45 -15.42 15.79
CA SER A 78 -9.48 -16.42 15.55
C SER A 78 -10.86 -15.80 15.76
N GLY A 79 -11.70 -15.80 14.73
CA GLY A 79 -13.07 -15.32 14.86
C GLY A 79 -13.90 -16.29 15.69
N ASP A 80 -14.27 -15.88 16.91
CA ASP A 80 -15.33 -16.50 17.70
C ASP A 80 -16.70 -16.26 17.03
N ASN A 81 -16.92 -16.97 15.93
CA ASN A 81 -18.18 -17.03 15.20
C ASN A 81 -19.18 -17.91 15.97
N ALA A 82 -19.62 -17.41 17.13
CA ALA A 82 -20.72 -17.98 17.90
C ALA A 82 -22.06 -17.75 17.18
N GLY A 83 -22.31 -18.55 16.13
CA GLY A 83 -23.56 -18.55 15.36
C GLY A 83 -23.37 -18.55 13.85
N VAL A 84 -22.98 -19.69 13.27
CA VAL A 84 -23.02 -19.93 11.82
C VAL A 84 -23.62 -21.31 11.57
N ALA A 85 -24.43 -21.43 10.50
CA ALA A 85 -24.86 -22.72 10.00
C ALA A 85 -23.63 -23.59 9.63
N SER A 86 -23.77 -24.91 9.57
CA SER A 86 -22.66 -25.79 9.19
C SER A 86 -22.12 -25.41 7.80
N ASP A 87 -20.84 -25.00 7.74
CA ASP A 87 -20.13 -24.69 6.49
C ASP A 87 -20.32 -25.84 5.47
N SER A 88 -20.50 -25.49 4.19
CA SER A 88 -20.64 -26.51 3.15
C SER A 88 -19.33 -27.32 3.02
N PRO A 89 -19.37 -28.57 2.51
CA PRO A 89 -18.16 -29.36 2.28
C PRO A 89 -17.13 -28.65 1.39
N GLU A 90 -17.60 -27.82 0.46
CA GLU A 90 -16.75 -26.97 -0.36
C GLU A 90 -16.10 -25.84 0.45
N GLU A 91 -16.84 -25.11 1.28
CA GLU A 91 -16.25 -24.04 2.09
C GLU A 91 -15.27 -24.61 3.13
N ILE A 92 -15.56 -25.77 3.73
CA ILE A 92 -14.60 -26.49 4.59
C ILE A 92 -13.30 -26.83 3.83
N ARG A 93 -13.39 -27.24 2.56
CA ARG A 93 -12.20 -27.47 1.71
C ARG A 93 -11.46 -26.16 1.44
N LEU A 94 -12.17 -25.10 1.05
CA LEU A 94 -11.57 -23.81 0.71
C LEU A 94 -10.88 -23.17 1.94
N ARG A 95 -11.50 -23.20 3.12
CA ARG A 95 -10.88 -22.72 4.36
C ARG A 95 -9.59 -23.45 4.72
N LYS A 96 -9.48 -24.75 4.41
CA LYS A 96 -8.22 -25.51 4.49
C LYS A 96 -7.22 -25.06 3.43
N GLU A 97 -7.65 -24.86 2.18
CA GLU A 97 -6.78 -24.39 1.09
C GLU A 97 -6.22 -22.98 1.32
N ARG A 98 -6.96 -22.12 2.04
CA ARG A 98 -6.61 -20.74 2.40
C ARG A 98 -5.69 -20.61 3.62
N GLN A 99 -5.34 -21.71 4.30
CA GLN A 99 -4.46 -21.63 5.48
C GLN A 99 -3.05 -21.16 5.10
N TYR A 100 -2.55 -20.16 5.81
CA TYR A 100 -1.19 -19.63 5.72
C TYR A 100 -0.81 -18.90 7.02
N THR A 101 0.11 -19.47 7.78
CA THR A 101 0.60 -18.89 9.03
C THR A 101 1.63 -17.78 8.75
N LEU A 102 1.30 -16.54 9.11
CA LEU A 102 2.15 -15.36 8.93
C LEU A 102 2.69 -14.87 10.28
N ILE A 103 3.93 -15.28 10.63
CA ILE A 103 4.65 -14.83 11.83
C ILE A 103 5.84 -13.98 11.38
N THR A 104 5.80 -12.69 11.69
CA THR A 104 6.76 -11.68 11.16
C THR A 104 7.28 -10.73 12.23
N GLY A 105 6.74 -10.79 13.46
CA GLY A 105 6.96 -9.78 14.49
C GLY A 105 6.16 -8.48 14.29
N LEU A 106 5.51 -8.28 13.13
CA LEU A 106 4.64 -7.15 12.84
C LEU A 106 3.18 -7.64 12.71
N PRO A 107 2.15 -6.88 13.16
CA PRO A 107 0.75 -7.32 13.13
C PRO A 107 0.11 -7.14 11.74
N LEU A 108 0.69 -7.82 10.75
CA LEU A 108 0.16 -7.97 9.39
C LEU A 108 -0.97 -9.01 9.39
N LYS A 109 -2.21 -8.58 9.65
CA LYS A 109 -3.39 -9.47 9.56
C LYS A 109 -3.79 -9.74 8.08
N PRO A 110 -4.55 -10.81 7.78
CA PRO A 110 -4.82 -11.96 8.63
C PRO A 110 -3.59 -12.85 8.80
N TYR A 111 -3.52 -13.51 9.96
CA TYR A 111 -2.39 -14.33 10.40
C TYR A 111 -2.48 -15.80 10.00
N PHE A 112 -3.68 -16.30 9.68
CA PHE A 112 -3.94 -17.74 9.51
C PHE A 112 -4.72 -18.10 8.24
N GLU A 113 -5.73 -17.33 7.83
CA GLU A 113 -6.54 -17.62 6.63
C GLU A 113 -6.46 -16.46 5.62
N ARG A 114 -6.18 -16.76 4.36
CA ARG A 114 -6.03 -15.78 3.26
C ARG A 114 -6.76 -16.23 2.00
N ARG A 115 -7.99 -15.73 1.84
CA ARG A 115 -8.77 -15.87 0.61
C ARG A 115 -8.10 -15.13 -0.55
N THR A 116 -8.02 -15.79 -1.70
CA THR A 116 -7.39 -15.33 -2.92
C THR A 116 -8.45 -15.11 -4.01
N VAL A 117 -8.55 -13.89 -4.52
CA VAL A 117 -9.44 -13.56 -5.65
C VAL A 117 -8.59 -13.37 -6.91
N ARG A 118 -8.68 -14.32 -7.85
CA ARG A 118 -8.10 -14.21 -9.19
C ARG A 118 -9.04 -13.44 -10.11
N ARG A 119 -8.53 -12.46 -10.87
CA ARG A 119 -9.24 -11.84 -12.01
C ARG A 119 -8.33 -11.84 -13.24
N GLN A 120 -8.91 -12.08 -14.42
CA GLN A 120 -8.23 -11.77 -15.68
C GLN A 120 -8.52 -10.33 -16.06
N ILE A 121 -7.48 -9.55 -16.37
CA ILE A 121 -7.60 -8.12 -16.64
C ILE A 121 -7.24 -7.75 -18.09
N ALA A 122 -6.50 -8.63 -18.77
CA ALA A 122 -6.22 -8.56 -20.20
C ALA A 122 -5.93 -9.98 -20.74
N LYS A 123 -5.73 -10.13 -22.05
CA LYS A 123 -5.14 -11.35 -22.60
C LYS A 123 -3.78 -11.59 -21.94
N ASP A 124 -3.58 -12.80 -21.41
CA ASP A 124 -2.35 -13.25 -20.76
C ASP A 124 -1.90 -12.47 -19.50
N ILE A 125 -2.81 -11.72 -18.86
CA ILE A 125 -2.54 -10.99 -17.60
C ILE A 125 -3.65 -11.24 -16.57
N TRP A 126 -3.25 -11.72 -15.39
CA TRP A 126 -4.13 -11.99 -14.27
C TRP A 126 -3.65 -11.29 -13.00
N THR A 127 -4.59 -10.81 -12.18
CA THR A 127 -4.31 -10.30 -10.84
C THR A 127 -4.83 -11.29 -9.79
N PHE A 128 -4.12 -11.38 -8.68
CA PHE A 128 -4.42 -12.24 -7.54
C PHE A 128 -4.40 -11.37 -6.28
N GLU A 129 -5.57 -11.14 -5.70
CA GLU A 129 -5.72 -10.29 -4.53
C GLU A 129 -5.93 -11.12 -3.27
N GLN A 130 -5.35 -10.68 -2.16
CA GLN A 130 -5.59 -11.21 -0.82
C GLN A 130 -5.83 -10.06 0.16
N PRO A 131 -6.49 -10.29 1.31
CA PRO A 131 -6.54 -9.29 2.38
C PRO A 131 -5.15 -9.03 2.96
N GLN A 132 -4.81 -7.76 3.14
CA GLN A 132 -3.69 -7.33 3.96
C GLN A 132 -4.14 -6.19 4.86
N GLY A 133 -4.06 -6.40 6.17
CA GLY A 133 -4.53 -5.44 7.15
C GLY A 133 -3.54 -5.15 8.25
N PHE A 134 -3.90 -4.16 9.05
CA PHE A 134 -3.14 -3.62 10.16
C PHE A 134 -4.12 -3.02 11.17
N PHE A 135 -4.05 -3.41 12.44
CA PHE A 135 -5.08 -3.08 13.45
C PHE A 135 -6.52 -3.26 12.92
N ASN A 136 -7.29 -2.18 12.82
CA ASN A 136 -8.69 -2.15 12.39
C ASN A 136 -8.90 -1.98 10.87
N VAL A 137 -7.86 -1.77 10.07
CA VAL A 137 -7.97 -1.60 8.61
C VAL A 137 -7.52 -2.83 7.83
N THR A 138 -8.11 -3.03 6.64
CA THR A 138 -7.80 -4.12 5.69
C THR A 138 -7.88 -3.58 4.26
N THR A 139 -6.86 -3.83 3.45
CA THR A 139 -6.78 -3.45 2.02
C THR A 139 -6.44 -4.67 1.18
N PRO A 140 -6.84 -4.76 -0.11
CA PRO A 140 -6.24 -5.75 -1.00
C PRO A 140 -4.73 -5.53 -1.12
N ILE A 141 -3.94 -6.59 -1.02
CA ILE A 141 -2.59 -6.70 -1.57
C ILE A 141 -2.65 -7.55 -2.85
N ARG A 142 -1.89 -7.18 -3.88
CA ARG A 142 -2.03 -7.74 -5.22
C ARG A 142 -0.73 -8.27 -5.80
N MET A 143 -0.78 -9.54 -6.21
CA MET A 143 0.15 -10.17 -7.14
C MET A 143 -0.38 -10.04 -8.56
N THR A 144 0.50 -9.86 -9.54
CA THR A 144 0.16 -9.93 -10.97
C THR A 144 0.95 -11.07 -11.61
N VAL A 145 0.28 -11.88 -12.43
CA VAL A 145 0.89 -12.95 -13.22
C VAL A 145 0.70 -12.63 -14.70
N ILE A 146 1.79 -12.63 -15.45
CA ILE A 146 1.82 -12.44 -16.91
C ILE A 146 2.34 -13.74 -17.53
N ARG A 147 1.69 -14.25 -18.58
CA ARG A 147 2.26 -15.29 -19.43
C ARG A 147 3.10 -14.63 -20.53
N LEU A 148 4.36 -15.02 -20.61
CA LEU A 148 5.29 -14.60 -21.66
C LEU A 148 5.00 -15.33 -22.97
N SER A 149 5.54 -14.82 -24.08
CA SER A 149 5.39 -15.39 -25.42
C SER A 149 5.86 -16.84 -25.55
N ASP A 150 6.78 -17.29 -24.70
CA ASP A 150 7.25 -18.68 -24.61
C ASP A 150 6.38 -19.59 -23.73
N GLY A 151 5.23 -19.08 -23.26
CA GLY A 151 4.26 -19.82 -22.45
C GLY A 151 4.56 -19.87 -20.96
N ARG A 152 5.74 -19.41 -20.50
CA ARG A 152 6.12 -19.41 -19.08
C ARG A 152 5.49 -18.24 -18.33
N LEU A 153 5.33 -18.39 -17.01
CA LEU A 153 4.70 -17.40 -16.14
C LEU A 153 5.74 -16.52 -15.45
N TRP A 154 5.51 -15.22 -15.50
CA TRP A 154 6.24 -14.16 -14.80
C TRP A 154 5.34 -13.57 -13.71
N VAL A 155 5.84 -13.55 -12.47
CA VAL A 155 5.05 -13.21 -11.27
C VAL A 155 5.61 -11.96 -10.60
N HIS A 156 4.78 -10.94 -10.41
CA HIS A 156 5.12 -9.66 -9.79
C HIS A 156 4.41 -9.47 -8.45
N ALA A 157 5.14 -8.99 -7.44
CA ALA A 157 4.65 -8.75 -6.08
C ALA A 157 3.89 -9.96 -5.48
N PRO A 158 4.55 -11.12 -5.25
CA PRO A 158 3.87 -12.31 -4.75
C PRO A 158 3.04 -12.07 -3.49
N VAL A 159 1.83 -12.63 -3.46
CA VAL A 159 1.01 -12.74 -2.25
C VAL A 159 1.25 -14.08 -1.55
N ALA A 160 0.55 -14.36 -0.44
CA ALA A 160 0.77 -15.58 0.32
C ALA A 160 0.48 -16.84 -0.53
N ALA A 161 1.44 -17.76 -0.60
CA ALA A 161 1.35 -19.00 -1.36
C ALA A 161 0.47 -20.07 -0.67
N THR A 162 -0.79 -19.72 -0.38
CA THR A 162 -1.84 -20.65 0.07
C THR A 162 -2.01 -21.78 -0.95
N ALA A 163 -2.63 -22.90 -0.57
CA ALA A 163 -2.94 -23.94 -1.56
C ALA A 163 -3.96 -23.43 -2.59
N GLU A 164 -4.92 -22.60 -2.17
CA GLU A 164 -5.87 -21.91 -3.06
C GLU A 164 -5.14 -21.03 -4.08
N CYS A 165 -4.22 -20.17 -3.64
CA CYS A 165 -3.44 -19.31 -4.53
C CYS A 165 -2.57 -20.11 -5.51
N ARG A 166 -1.93 -21.19 -5.05
CA ARG A 166 -1.08 -22.02 -5.92
C ARG A 166 -1.91 -22.73 -6.99
N ARG A 167 -3.00 -23.40 -6.61
CA ARG A 167 -3.93 -24.02 -7.55
C ARG A 167 -4.45 -23.03 -8.60
N LEU A 168 -4.84 -21.82 -8.19
CA LEU A 168 -5.30 -20.77 -9.11
C LEU A 168 -4.20 -20.24 -10.05
N VAL A 169 -2.92 -20.39 -9.71
CA VAL A 169 -1.78 -20.09 -10.60
C VAL A 169 -1.49 -21.28 -11.52
N ASP A 170 -1.46 -22.50 -10.99
CA ASP A 170 -1.23 -23.73 -11.74
C ASP A 170 -2.31 -23.95 -12.82
N GLU A 171 -3.56 -23.58 -12.53
CA GLU A 171 -4.69 -23.53 -13.49
C GLU A 171 -4.45 -22.64 -14.70
N LEU A 172 -3.55 -21.66 -14.63
CA LEU A 172 -3.18 -20.87 -15.81
C LEU A 172 -2.38 -21.70 -16.81
N GLY A 173 -1.72 -22.77 -16.36
CA GLY A 173 -0.77 -23.54 -17.15
C GLY A 173 0.52 -22.77 -17.47
N GLY A 174 1.58 -23.51 -17.82
CA GLY A 174 2.92 -22.95 -18.01
C GLY A 174 3.72 -22.90 -16.71
N GLN A 175 5.04 -23.01 -16.83
CA GLN A 175 5.94 -23.03 -15.67
C GLN A 175 6.13 -21.61 -15.10
N VAL A 176 5.96 -21.43 -13.78
CA VAL A 176 6.44 -20.23 -13.08
C VAL A 176 7.97 -20.18 -13.21
N ALA A 177 8.46 -19.26 -14.04
CA ALA A 177 9.87 -19.14 -14.39
C ALA A 177 10.55 -17.97 -13.67
N TYR A 178 9.78 -16.93 -13.33
CA TYR A 178 10.29 -15.69 -12.76
C TYR A 178 9.39 -15.20 -11.64
N ILE A 179 9.99 -14.89 -10.49
CA ILE A 179 9.36 -14.26 -9.34
C ILE A 179 10.06 -12.92 -9.13
N VAL A 180 9.28 -11.83 -9.10
CA VAL A 180 9.79 -10.47 -9.00
C VAL A 180 9.30 -9.82 -7.72
N LEU A 181 10.24 -9.41 -6.87
CA LEU A 181 10.03 -8.50 -5.76
C LEU A 181 10.28 -7.06 -6.24
N PRO A 182 9.24 -6.28 -6.56
CA PRO A 182 9.38 -4.94 -7.13
C PRO A 182 9.78 -3.83 -6.15
N THR A 183 9.82 -4.05 -4.83
CA THR A 183 10.01 -2.98 -3.84
C THR A 183 10.86 -3.43 -2.64
N THR A 184 11.37 -2.48 -1.85
CA THR A 184 11.95 -2.73 -0.52
C THR A 184 10.91 -2.77 0.60
N ALA A 185 9.65 -2.39 0.33
CA ALA A 185 8.56 -2.42 1.29
C ALA A 185 8.30 -3.85 1.83
N PHE A 186 8.06 -3.96 3.13
CA PHE A 186 8.09 -5.23 3.86
C PHE A 186 6.87 -6.11 3.57
N GLU A 187 5.71 -5.48 3.46
CA GLU A 187 4.40 -6.03 3.14
C GLU A 187 4.36 -6.79 1.80
N HIS A 188 5.12 -6.32 0.80
CA HIS A 188 5.28 -6.99 -0.50
C HIS A 188 6.46 -7.98 -0.52
N LYS A 189 7.45 -7.79 0.37
CA LYS A 189 8.64 -8.65 0.52
C LYS A 189 8.35 -9.96 1.25
N VAL A 190 7.47 -9.94 2.24
CA VAL A 190 7.31 -11.03 3.22
C VAL A 190 6.86 -12.36 2.59
N PHE A 191 6.05 -12.33 1.53
CA PHE A 191 5.54 -13.55 0.90
C PHE A 191 6.50 -14.17 -0.12
N VAL A 192 7.50 -13.41 -0.61
CA VAL A 192 8.45 -13.85 -1.65
C VAL A 192 9.14 -15.15 -1.28
N GLY A 193 9.59 -15.29 -0.03
CA GLY A 193 10.23 -16.52 0.44
C GLY A 193 9.29 -17.73 0.47
N GLY A 194 8.01 -17.53 0.80
CA GLY A 194 6.99 -18.59 0.73
C GLY A 194 6.70 -19.00 -0.70
N PHE A 195 6.53 -18.02 -1.59
CA PHE A 195 6.25 -18.24 -3.00
C PHE A 195 7.42 -18.90 -3.75
N ALA A 196 8.67 -18.49 -3.48
CA ALA A 196 9.86 -19.11 -4.04
C ALA A 196 10.06 -20.57 -3.60
N ARG A 197 9.64 -20.94 -2.39
CA ARG A 197 9.61 -22.35 -1.95
C ARG A 197 8.52 -23.17 -2.65
N ALA A 198 7.38 -22.56 -2.99
CA ALA A 198 6.32 -23.21 -3.75
C ALA A 198 6.73 -23.49 -5.21
N TYR A 199 7.52 -22.60 -5.82
CA TYR A 199 8.00 -22.73 -7.20
C TYR A 199 9.54 -22.73 -7.25
N PRO A 200 10.21 -23.80 -6.79
CA PRO A 200 11.66 -23.81 -6.56
C PRO A 200 12.51 -23.61 -7.83
N ALA A 201 11.94 -23.90 -9.00
CA ALA A 201 12.58 -23.68 -10.31
C ALA A 201 12.54 -22.21 -10.79
N ALA A 202 11.70 -21.36 -10.20
CA ALA A 202 11.52 -19.97 -10.62
C ALA A 202 12.68 -19.09 -10.12
N LYS A 203 13.31 -18.31 -11.01
CA LYS A 203 14.35 -17.37 -10.62
C LYS A 203 13.74 -16.15 -9.90
N VAL A 204 14.26 -15.82 -8.73
CA VAL A 204 13.84 -14.68 -7.91
C VAL A 204 14.67 -13.46 -8.26
N TYR A 205 14.02 -12.43 -8.79
CA TYR A 205 14.60 -11.12 -9.05
C TYR A 205 14.08 -10.12 -8.02
N ALA A 206 14.97 -9.30 -7.45
CA ALA A 206 14.59 -8.33 -6.43
C ALA A 206 14.96 -6.89 -6.80
N CYS A 207 14.10 -5.94 -6.43
CA CYS A 207 14.40 -4.52 -6.36
C CYS A 207 15.71 -4.30 -5.58
N PRO A 208 16.66 -3.50 -6.09
CA PRO A 208 17.93 -3.25 -5.43
C PRO A 208 17.75 -2.48 -4.11
N GLY A 209 18.77 -2.52 -3.25
CA GLY A 209 18.71 -1.89 -1.93
C GLY A 209 17.87 -2.66 -0.90
N GLN A 210 17.63 -3.96 -1.08
CA GLN A 210 16.99 -4.81 -0.06
C GLN A 210 17.70 -4.70 1.29
N TRP A 211 16.93 -4.46 2.34
CA TRP A 211 17.43 -4.27 3.70
C TRP A 211 16.52 -4.96 4.73
N SER A 212 16.95 -4.98 5.99
CA SER A 212 16.12 -5.40 7.13
C SER A 212 16.46 -4.62 8.41
N TRP A 213 15.62 -4.76 9.44
CA TRP A 213 15.64 -4.00 10.68
C TRP A 213 15.39 -4.96 11.87
N PRO A 214 15.96 -4.74 13.08
CA PRO A 214 16.85 -3.64 13.49
C PRO A 214 18.29 -3.77 13.02
N ILE A 215 18.67 -4.95 12.53
CA ILE A 215 19.99 -5.26 11.98
C ILE A 215 19.79 -5.53 10.49
N ASN A 216 20.64 -4.95 9.64
CA ASN A 216 20.56 -5.14 8.20
C ASN A 216 21.12 -6.52 7.77
N LEU A 217 20.35 -7.57 8.03
CA LEU A 217 20.58 -8.93 7.59
C LEU A 217 20.18 -9.10 6.10
N PRO A 218 20.82 -10.02 5.37
CA PRO A 218 20.41 -10.36 4.00
C PRO A 218 18.96 -10.89 3.96
N PRO A 219 18.28 -10.84 2.80
CA PRO A 219 16.95 -11.41 2.64
C PRO A 219 16.90 -12.89 3.09
N PRO A 220 15.88 -13.31 3.87
CA PRO A 220 15.75 -14.69 4.36
C PRO A 220 15.23 -15.67 3.28
N PHE A 221 15.53 -15.38 2.02
CA PHE A 221 15.07 -16.12 0.84
C PHE A 221 16.08 -15.98 -0.31
N ARG A 222 16.05 -16.92 -1.26
CA ARG A 222 16.90 -16.87 -2.45
C ARG A 222 16.60 -15.60 -3.26
N VAL A 223 17.65 -14.88 -3.63
CA VAL A 223 17.62 -13.83 -4.66
C VAL A 223 18.63 -14.24 -5.71
N ASP A 224 18.15 -14.61 -6.89
CA ASP A 224 18.98 -15.08 -8.01
C ASP A 224 19.61 -13.90 -8.77
N ALA A 225 18.96 -12.73 -8.77
CA ALA A 225 19.52 -11.47 -9.27
C ALA A 225 18.86 -10.25 -8.63
N TYR A 226 19.58 -9.13 -8.56
CA TYR A 226 18.98 -7.82 -8.33
C TYR A 226 18.69 -7.14 -9.66
N LEU A 227 17.58 -6.42 -9.73
CA LEU A 227 17.23 -5.61 -10.89
C LEU A 227 18.14 -4.39 -10.95
N THR A 228 18.61 -4.07 -12.15
CA THR A 228 19.39 -2.87 -12.45
C THR A 228 18.64 -2.05 -13.48
N ASP A 229 18.81 -0.73 -13.47
CA ASP A 229 18.19 0.13 -14.47
C ASP A 229 18.90 -0.05 -15.83
N PRO A 230 18.22 -0.53 -16.90
CA PRO A 230 18.88 -0.79 -18.16
C PRO A 230 19.36 0.48 -18.88
N ARG A 231 18.76 1.64 -18.55
CA ARG A 231 19.04 2.94 -19.19
C ARG A 231 20.05 3.78 -18.40
N ALA A 232 20.30 3.50 -17.12
CA ALA A 232 21.34 4.20 -16.35
C ALA A 232 22.77 4.05 -16.93
N SER A 233 22.99 3.09 -17.85
CA SER A 233 24.28 2.89 -18.54
C SER A 233 24.46 3.78 -19.79
N SER A 234 23.39 4.36 -20.37
CA SER A 234 23.49 5.18 -21.59
C SER A 234 23.83 6.64 -21.33
N ASP A 235 23.46 7.18 -20.17
CA ASP A 235 23.45 8.63 -19.92
C ASP A 235 24.80 9.17 -19.41
N GLY A 236 25.91 8.51 -19.76
CA GLY A 236 27.28 8.89 -19.42
C GLY A 236 27.68 8.74 -17.94
N ASN A 237 26.70 8.74 -17.03
CA ASN A 237 26.92 8.56 -15.60
C ASN A 237 27.22 7.09 -15.28
N LYS A 238 28.52 6.73 -15.24
CA LYS A 238 28.99 5.37 -14.91
C LYS A 238 28.69 4.99 -13.46
N GLY A 239 27.43 4.63 -13.19
CA GLY A 239 27.03 3.90 -11.99
C GLY A 239 27.89 2.65 -11.84
N LYS A 240 28.46 2.45 -10.64
CA LYS A 240 29.36 1.32 -10.36
C LYS A 240 28.58 0.02 -10.10
N GLY A 241 27.86 -0.44 -11.12
CA GLY A 241 27.23 -1.76 -11.20
C GLY A 241 27.68 -2.45 -12.48
N GLY A 242 28.17 -3.69 -12.38
CA GLY A 242 28.70 -4.41 -13.54
C GLY A 242 27.60 -4.95 -14.44
N GLY A 243 27.81 -4.86 -15.76
CA GLY A 243 27.08 -5.60 -16.80
C GLY A 243 25.57 -5.43 -16.83
N THR A 244 25.07 -4.64 -17.79
CA THR A 244 23.64 -4.58 -18.17
C THR A 244 23.20 -5.89 -18.87
N ALA A 245 23.22 -7.00 -18.13
CA ALA A 245 22.59 -8.24 -18.57
C ALA A 245 21.08 -8.01 -18.61
N GLN A 246 20.57 -7.78 -19.83
CA GLN A 246 19.16 -7.55 -20.08
C GLN A 246 18.33 -8.70 -19.49
N THR A 247 17.23 -8.37 -18.79
CA THR A 247 16.39 -9.38 -18.15
C THR A 247 15.78 -10.32 -19.18
N PRO A 248 15.56 -11.62 -18.87
CA PRO A 248 15.10 -12.60 -19.86
C PRO A 248 13.77 -12.28 -20.55
N TRP A 249 12.96 -11.40 -19.95
CA TRP A 249 11.64 -10.98 -20.42
C TRP A 249 11.63 -9.57 -21.06
N ALA A 250 12.79 -8.90 -21.18
CA ALA A 250 12.87 -7.48 -21.53
C ALA A 250 12.29 -7.09 -22.91
N ASN A 251 12.08 -8.07 -23.79
CA ASN A 251 11.39 -7.87 -25.07
C ASN A 251 9.90 -7.56 -24.86
N GLU A 252 9.28 -8.15 -23.83
CA GLU A 252 7.84 -8.09 -23.56
C GLU A 252 7.50 -7.16 -22.38
N ILE A 253 8.35 -7.14 -21.36
CA ILE A 253 8.19 -6.32 -20.15
C ILE A 253 9.44 -5.48 -19.94
N GLU A 254 9.32 -4.16 -20.07
CA GLU A 254 10.37 -3.20 -19.72
C GLU A 254 10.30 -2.83 -18.24
N HIS A 255 11.39 -2.32 -17.65
CA HIS A 255 11.39 -1.83 -16.27
C HIS A 255 12.28 -0.59 -16.09
N MET A 256 11.98 0.17 -15.03
CA MET A 256 12.75 1.33 -14.57
C MET A 256 12.88 1.25 -13.05
N VAL A 257 14.07 1.57 -12.53
CA VAL A 257 14.36 1.48 -11.11
C VAL A 257 14.32 2.87 -10.48
N PHE A 258 13.65 2.99 -9.33
CA PHE A 258 13.68 4.12 -8.42
C PHE A 258 14.59 3.79 -7.23
N GLU A 259 15.79 4.36 -7.22
CA GLU A 259 16.76 4.29 -6.11
C GLU A 259 17.02 5.70 -5.56
N PRO A 260 16.07 6.30 -4.84
CA PRO A 260 16.28 7.60 -4.22
C PRO A 260 17.30 7.51 -3.06
N PRO A 261 17.84 8.65 -2.60
CA PRO A 261 18.56 8.72 -1.35
C PRO A 261 17.76 8.09 -0.20
N CYS A 262 18.44 7.40 0.73
CA CYS A 262 17.78 6.79 1.89
C CYS A 262 17.12 7.85 2.78
N ILE A 263 15.82 7.68 3.05
CA ILE A 263 15.05 8.54 3.96
C ILE A 263 14.84 7.77 5.27
N GLY A 264 15.48 8.21 6.35
CA GLY A 264 15.42 7.50 7.64
C GLY A 264 16.17 6.16 7.62
N ILE A 265 15.60 5.10 8.21
CA ILE A 265 16.30 3.82 8.43
C ILE A 265 16.70 3.03 7.18
N GLY A 266 16.15 3.28 5.99
CA GLY A 266 16.51 2.47 4.83
C GLY A 266 15.95 2.96 3.49
N PRO A 267 16.38 2.30 2.38
CA PRO A 267 15.87 2.60 1.06
C PRO A 267 14.36 2.36 0.93
N ALA A 268 13.67 3.31 0.29
CA ALA A 268 12.29 3.21 -0.17
C ALA A 268 12.29 3.06 -1.70
N ASN A 269 12.91 1.97 -2.17
CA ASN A 269 13.16 1.73 -3.58
C ASN A 269 11.98 0.96 -4.19
N GLU A 270 11.70 1.26 -5.44
CA GLU A 270 10.64 0.63 -6.23
C GLU A 270 11.14 0.37 -7.66
N VAL A 271 10.64 -0.68 -8.31
CA VAL A 271 10.84 -0.95 -9.72
C VAL A 271 9.46 -0.98 -10.37
N VAL A 272 9.25 -0.09 -11.34
CA VAL A 272 8.03 -0.07 -12.16
C VAL A 272 8.26 -0.85 -13.43
N PHE A 273 7.21 -1.49 -13.96
CA PHE A 273 7.29 -2.32 -15.15
C PHE A 273 6.27 -1.90 -16.20
N LEU A 274 6.63 -1.89 -17.48
CA LEU A 274 5.70 -1.73 -18.59
C LEU A 274 5.57 -3.05 -19.33
N HIS A 275 4.39 -3.70 -19.24
CA HIS A 275 4.04 -4.75 -20.20
C HIS A 275 3.64 -4.09 -21.52
N LYS A 276 4.46 -4.30 -22.57
CA LYS A 276 4.40 -3.51 -23.81
C LYS A 276 3.14 -3.76 -24.61
N ALA A 277 2.77 -5.03 -24.79
CA ALA A 277 1.67 -5.44 -25.65
C ALA A 277 0.29 -4.92 -25.16
N SER A 278 0.07 -4.87 -23.85
CA SER A 278 -1.17 -4.33 -23.26
C SER A 278 -1.04 -2.87 -22.79
N ARG A 279 0.10 -2.21 -23.03
CA ARG A 279 0.39 -0.83 -22.60
C ARG A 279 0.02 -0.59 -21.12
N THR A 280 0.40 -1.55 -20.28
CA THR A 280 0.02 -1.59 -18.86
C THR A 280 1.25 -1.35 -17.99
N LEU A 281 1.20 -0.29 -17.19
CA LEU A 281 2.20 0.06 -16.19
C LEU A 281 1.88 -0.67 -14.88
N LEU A 282 2.79 -1.50 -14.40
CA LEU A 282 2.75 -2.11 -13.07
C LEU A 282 3.56 -1.25 -12.11
N VAL A 283 2.95 -0.92 -10.97
CA VAL A 283 3.57 -0.19 -9.86
C VAL A 283 3.22 -0.90 -8.55
N THR A 284 3.96 -0.67 -7.47
CA THR A 284 3.53 -1.10 -6.13
C THR A 284 2.74 -0.01 -5.44
N ASP A 285 3.46 0.96 -4.89
CA ASP A 285 2.96 1.94 -3.93
C ASP A 285 3.16 3.38 -4.43
N LEU A 286 3.89 3.55 -5.55
CA LEU A 286 4.09 4.82 -6.27
C LEU A 286 2.77 5.58 -6.47
N VAL A 287 1.72 4.90 -6.91
CA VAL A 287 0.35 5.41 -6.95
C VAL A 287 -0.65 4.31 -6.60
N VAL A 288 -1.81 4.72 -6.12
CA VAL A 288 -3.01 3.90 -5.91
C VAL A 288 -4.19 4.46 -6.71
N TYR A 289 -5.27 3.69 -6.82
CA TYR A 289 -6.51 4.11 -7.46
C TYR A 289 -7.71 3.59 -6.66
N ILE A 290 -8.70 4.45 -6.41
CA ILE A 290 -9.97 4.08 -5.75
C ILE A 290 -11.10 4.44 -6.71
N ASP A 291 -11.78 3.45 -7.28
CA ASP A 291 -12.82 3.67 -8.29
C ASP A 291 -14.10 4.32 -7.71
N GLY A 292 -14.39 4.00 -6.45
CA GLY A 292 -15.62 4.44 -5.80
C GLY A 292 -15.76 3.89 -4.39
N ASP A 293 -17.00 3.81 -3.93
CA ASP A 293 -17.38 3.31 -2.61
C ASP A 293 -17.59 1.79 -2.56
N SER A 294 -17.55 1.10 -3.71
CA SER A 294 -17.60 -0.36 -3.82
C SER A 294 -16.42 -1.02 -3.09
N PRO A 295 -16.67 -1.83 -2.04
CA PRO A 295 -15.62 -2.51 -1.29
C PRO A 295 -14.87 -3.54 -2.15
N SER A 296 -13.58 -3.73 -1.88
CA SER A 296 -12.82 -4.83 -2.48
C SER A 296 -13.34 -6.19 -1.97
N PRO A 297 -13.53 -7.20 -2.83
CA PRO A 297 -14.14 -8.49 -2.46
C PRO A 297 -13.23 -9.40 -1.61
N VAL A 298 -11.99 -8.97 -1.32
CA VAL A 298 -11.11 -9.61 -0.34
C VAL A 298 -11.17 -8.96 1.05
N VAL A 299 -11.94 -7.87 1.21
CA VAL A 299 -12.19 -7.27 2.52
C VAL A 299 -13.47 -7.88 3.08
N GLU A 300 -13.32 -8.59 4.20
CA GLU A 300 -14.42 -9.36 4.80
C GLU A 300 -15.53 -8.45 5.32
N VAL A 301 -16.79 -8.89 5.15
CA VAL A 301 -17.97 -8.11 5.53
C VAL A 301 -17.95 -7.68 7.01
N PRO A 302 -17.58 -8.52 7.99
CA PRO A 302 -17.44 -8.08 9.38
C PRO A 302 -16.44 -6.94 9.60
N ASP A 303 -15.34 -6.88 8.83
CA ASP A 303 -14.36 -5.79 8.92
C ASP A 303 -14.94 -4.48 8.35
N LEU A 304 -15.70 -4.55 7.24
CA LEU A 304 -16.43 -3.40 6.70
C LEU A 304 -17.50 -2.89 7.69
N LEU A 305 -18.26 -3.78 8.31
CA LEU A 305 -19.31 -3.40 9.25
C LEU A 305 -18.72 -2.75 10.51
N LYS A 306 -17.63 -3.28 11.09
CA LYS A 306 -16.89 -2.61 12.19
C LYS A 306 -16.43 -1.20 11.80
N ALA A 307 -15.86 -1.03 10.61
CA ALA A 307 -15.44 0.29 10.12
C ALA A 307 -16.62 1.25 9.84
N SER A 308 -17.87 0.77 9.83
CA SER A 308 -19.06 1.60 9.58
C SER A 308 -19.67 2.27 10.83
N TRP A 309 -19.17 1.95 12.04
CA TRP A 309 -19.50 2.65 13.30
C TRP A 309 -19.15 4.14 13.23
N ASP A 310 -20.05 5.01 13.69
CA ASP A 310 -19.89 6.47 13.58
C ASP A 310 -18.88 7.07 14.53
N ASP A 311 -18.78 6.51 15.73
CA ASP A 311 -17.69 6.75 16.66
C ASP A 311 -17.10 5.36 17.01
N PRO A 312 -15.97 4.96 16.43
CA PRO A 312 -15.36 3.66 16.70
C PRO A 312 -14.71 3.57 18.09
N ASP A 313 -14.42 4.70 18.74
CA ASP A 313 -13.82 4.76 20.08
C ASP A 313 -14.89 4.65 21.18
N ALA A 314 -16.13 5.04 20.90
CA ALA A 314 -17.27 4.89 21.79
C ALA A 314 -17.92 3.48 21.80
N VAL A 315 -17.40 2.53 21.01
CA VAL A 315 -18.02 1.21 20.86
C VAL A 315 -17.60 0.25 21.98
N PRO A 316 -18.54 -0.30 22.78
CA PRO A 316 -18.21 -1.26 23.82
C PRO A 316 -17.62 -2.57 23.28
N PRO A 317 -16.68 -3.20 24.00
CA PRO A 317 -16.25 -4.57 23.69
C PRO A 317 -17.44 -5.53 23.60
N GLY A 318 -17.54 -6.27 22.49
CA GLY A 318 -18.63 -7.22 22.26
C GLY A 318 -19.95 -6.60 21.76
N ALA A 319 -19.98 -5.29 21.44
CA ALA A 319 -21.14 -4.69 20.79
C ALA A 319 -21.48 -5.39 19.45
N PRO A 320 -22.79 -5.53 19.12
CA PRO A 320 -23.20 -6.14 17.86
C PRO A 320 -22.72 -5.33 16.66
N LEU A 321 -22.43 -6.03 15.56
CA LEU A 321 -22.08 -5.38 14.30
C LEU A 321 -23.25 -4.54 13.76
N PRO A 322 -22.97 -3.41 13.08
CA PRO A 322 -23.99 -2.67 12.35
C PRO A 322 -24.73 -3.56 11.35
N PRO A 323 -26.03 -3.31 11.06
CA PRO A 323 -26.81 -4.13 10.15
C PRO A 323 -26.12 -4.30 8.79
N ASP A 324 -26.10 -5.52 8.27
CA ASP A 324 -25.44 -5.82 7.00
C ASP A 324 -26.24 -5.24 5.83
N THR A 325 -25.84 -4.05 5.39
CA THR A 325 -26.48 -3.32 4.30
C THR A 325 -25.44 -2.83 3.29
N PRO A 326 -25.80 -2.69 1.99
CA PRO A 326 -24.92 -2.07 1.00
C PRO A 326 -24.50 -0.64 1.37
N ALA A 327 -25.28 0.09 2.19
CA ALA A 327 -24.89 1.40 2.70
C ALA A 327 -23.76 1.27 3.74
N ASN A 328 -23.91 0.41 4.75
CA ASN A 328 -22.90 0.22 5.79
C ASN A 328 -21.60 -0.37 5.25
N ARG A 329 -21.66 -1.34 4.31
CA ARG A 329 -20.46 -1.88 3.65
C ARG A 329 -19.66 -0.79 2.92
N ARG A 330 -20.34 0.09 2.16
CA ARG A 330 -19.72 1.21 1.43
C ARG A 330 -19.17 2.29 2.36
N LYS A 331 -19.91 2.63 3.42
CA LYS A 331 -19.49 3.55 4.49
C LYS A 331 -18.23 3.06 5.21
N GLY A 332 -18.18 1.77 5.53
CA GLY A 332 -17.03 1.10 6.14
C GLY A 332 -15.81 1.07 5.23
N TRP A 333 -15.99 0.73 3.95
CA TRP A 333 -14.91 0.78 2.96
C TRP A 333 -14.31 2.19 2.80
N ALA A 334 -15.16 3.21 2.69
CA ALA A 334 -14.72 4.60 2.59
C ALA A 334 -13.87 5.05 3.79
N ARG A 335 -14.33 4.75 5.02
CA ARG A 335 -13.57 5.04 6.25
C ARG A 335 -12.27 4.25 6.31
N MET A 336 -12.31 2.97 5.96
CA MET A 336 -11.12 2.11 5.96
C MET A 336 -10.07 2.61 4.97
N ALA A 337 -10.47 2.99 3.75
CA ALA A 337 -9.61 3.56 2.74
C ALA A 337 -8.97 4.88 3.20
N LEU A 338 -9.76 5.81 3.75
CA LEU A 338 -9.20 7.05 4.27
C LEU A 338 -8.28 6.83 5.48
N GLN A 339 -8.61 5.93 6.40
CA GLN A 339 -7.76 5.59 7.55
C GLN A 339 -6.40 5.01 7.09
N ILE A 340 -6.36 4.26 5.97
CA ILE A 340 -5.11 3.81 5.35
C ILE A 340 -4.33 4.98 4.71
N LEU A 341 -5.04 5.91 4.06
CA LEU A 341 -4.43 7.03 3.33
C LEU A 341 -3.96 8.19 4.22
N PHE A 342 -4.52 8.35 5.42
CA PHE A 342 -4.28 9.50 6.32
C PHE A 342 -3.91 9.15 7.77
N LEU A 343 -4.05 7.86 8.18
CA LEU A 343 -3.76 7.34 9.53
C LEU A 343 -4.55 7.96 10.68
N GLY A 344 -5.58 8.74 10.40
CA GLY A 344 -6.39 9.44 11.39
C GLY A 344 -7.85 9.57 10.97
N PRO A 345 -8.70 10.06 11.89
CA PRO A 345 -10.09 10.35 11.59
C PRO A 345 -10.14 11.43 10.51
N THR A 346 -10.91 11.14 9.46
CA THR A 346 -11.02 11.98 8.26
C THR A 346 -12.48 12.22 7.93
N ARG A 347 -12.79 13.40 7.40
CA ARG A 347 -14.14 13.76 6.96
C ARG A 347 -14.56 12.85 5.80
N PHE A 348 -15.78 12.32 5.84
CA PHE A 348 -16.30 11.47 4.76
C PHE A 348 -16.36 12.20 3.40
N SER A 349 -16.48 13.53 3.40
CA SER A 349 -16.36 14.37 2.20
C SER A 349 -15.03 14.17 1.46
N THR A 350 -13.95 13.92 2.20
CA THR A 350 -12.58 13.77 1.68
C THR A 350 -12.43 12.45 0.92
N PHE A 351 -13.34 11.49 1.09
CA PHE A 351 -13.38 10.29 0.26
C PHE A 351 -13.61 10.61 -1.23
N LYS A 352 -14.40 11.66 -1.53
CA LYS A 352 -14.61 12.11 -2.91
C LYS A 352 -13.33 12.66 -3.55
N LEU A 353 -12.41 13.22 -2.76
CA LEU A 353 -11.16 13.81 -3.24
C LEU A 353 -10.09 12.76 -3.59
N VAL A 354 -10.22 11.53 -3.09
CA VAL A 354 -9.28 10.42 -3.34
C VAL A 354 -9.79 9.39 -4.36
N GLN A 355 -10.99 9.61 -4.90
CA GLN A 355 -11.63 8.72 -5.87
C GLN A 355 -11.28 9.06 -7.33
N ARG A 356 -11.38 8.06 -8.20
CA ARG A 356 -11.37 8.11 -9.68
C ARG A 356 -10.16 8.77 -10.34
N ARG A 357 -9.06 8.90 -9.61
CA ARG A 357 -7.77 9.38 -10.12
C ARG A 357 -6.63 8.52 -9.63
N LEU A 358 -5.51 8.55 -10.36
CA LEU A 358 -4.24 8.09 -9.80
C LEU A 358 -3.85 9.01 -8.64
N LEU A 359 -3.45 8.41 -7.53
CA LEU A 359 -3.21 9.09 -6.27
C LEU A 359 -1.92 8.58 -5.66
N VAL A 360 -0.99 9.48 -5.35
CA VAL A 360 0.06 9.20 -4.37
C VAL A 360 -0.58 9.18 -2.99
N SER A 361 -0.40 8.09 -2.23
CA SER A 361 -0.97 7.99 -0.88
C SER A 361 -0.47 9.16 -0.01
N PRO A 362 -1.34 9.96 0.65
CA PRO A 362 -0.91 11.11 1.46
C PRO A 362 0.09 10.75 2.57
N VAL A 363 0.03 9.52 3.08
CA VAL A 363 1.05 8.92 3.96
C VAL A 363 2.43 8.83 3.31
N ILE A 364 2.50 8.33 2.07
CA ILE A 364 3.75 8.16 1.32
C ILE A 364 4.27 9.51 0.84
N GLU A 365 3.37 10.38 0.35
CA GLU A 365 3.63 11.80 0.07
C GLU A 365 4.31 12.46 1.27
N THR A 366 3.66 12.41 2.44
CA THR A 366 4.12 13.11 3.64
C THR A 366 5.41 12.52 4.21
N PHE A 367 5.53 11.20 4.35
CA PHE A 367 6.66 10.59 5.07
C PHE A 367 7.86 10.21 4.21
N VAL A 368 7.69 10.07 2.89
CA VAL A 368 8.76 9.63 1.99
C VAL A 368 9.00 10.69 0.92
N TYR A 369 8.03 10.89 0.03
CA TYR A 369 8.24 11.59 -1.24
C TYR A 369 8.47 13.11 -1.07
N SER A 370 7.90 13.76 -0.05
CA SER A 370 8.17 15.17 0.22
C SER A 370 9.63 15.49 0.57
N LYS A 371 10.47 14.48 0.86
CA LYS A 371 11.89 14.63 1.23
C LYS A 371 12.86 14.39 0.06
N ILE A 372 12.34 13.92 -1.08
CA ILE A 372 13.11 13.61 -2.30
C ILE A 372 12.42 14.15 -3.56
N PRO A 373 11.86 15.38 -3.54
CA PRO A 373 10.95 15.82 -4.60
C PRO A 373 11.63 15.93 -5.97
N ASP A 374 12.93 16.29 -6.03
CA ASP A 374 13.69 16.32 -7.29
C ASP A 374 13.85 14.95 -7.93
N ALA A 375 14.36 13.97 -7.17
CA ALA A 375 14.55 12.59 -7.65
C ALA A 375 13.23 11.95 -8.09
N LEU A 376 12.13 12.31 -7.43
CA LEU A 376 10.79 11.86 -7.78
C LEU A 376 10.27 12.50 -9.06
N VAL A 377 10.44 13.82 -9.23
CA VAL A 377 10.09 14.52 -10.48
C VAL A 377 10.89 13.94 -11.65
N ASP A 378 12.20 13.72 -11.50
CA ASP A 378 13.04 13.10 -12.54
C ASP A 378 12.55 11.70 -12.91
N PHE A 379 12.18 10.89 -11.92
CA PHE A 379 11.68 9.53 -12.16
C PHE A 379 10.32 9.51 -12.85
N VAL A 380 9.38 10.37 -12.41
CA VAL A 380 8.03 10.48 -12.98
C VAL A 380 8.06 11.04 -14.40
N ASP A 381 8.85 12.09 -14.65
CA ASP A 381 9.07 12.62 -15.99
C ASP A 381 9.74 11.58 -16.89
N ARG A 382 10.70 10.79 -16.38
CA ARG A 382 11.33 9.70 -17.16
C ARG A 382 10.31 8.63 -17.58
N ILE A 383 9.43 8.20 -16.67
CA ILE A 383 8.32 7.30 -17.01
C ILE A 383 7.42 7.93 -18.07
N ALA A 384 6.95 9.16 -17.84
CA ALA A 384 5.97 9.84 -18.68
C ALA A 384 6.48 10.22 -20.07
N THR A 385 7.78 10.49 -20.22
CA THR A 385 8.43 10.81 -21.51
C THR A 385 8.85 9.56 -22.28
N THR A 386 9.20 8.46 -21.59
CA THR A 386 9.69 7.24 -22.24
C THR A 386 8.56 6.30 -22.63
N TRP A 387 7.53 6.13 -21.79
CA TRP A 387 6.52 5.08 -21.96
C TRP A 387 5.13 5.63 -22.27
N ASP A 388 4.38 4.89 -23.07
CA ASP A 388 3.02 5.24 -23.48
C ASP A 388 2.05 4.14 -23.00
N PHE A 389 1.56 4.30 -21.78
CA PHE A 389 0.63 3.37 -21.10
C PHE A 389 -0.79 3.95 -21.02
N THR A 390 -1.79 3.07 -21.02
CA THR A 390 -3.22 3.42 -20.89
C THR A 390 -3.86 2.87 -19.62
N THR A 391 -3.15 1.97 -18.92
CA THR A 391 -3.65 1.22 -17.77
C THR A 391 -2.55 1.17 -16.71
N VAL A 392 -2.92 1.34 -15.44
CA VAL A 392 -2.03 1.19 -14.29
C VAL A 392 -2.52 0.05 -13.39
N LEU A 393 -1.60 -0.80 -12.92
CA LEU A 393 -1.83 -1.82 -11.91
C LEU A 393 -1.05 -1.47 -10.65
N PRO A 394 -1.67 -0.78 -9.67
CA PRO A 394 -1.09 -0.63 -8.33
C PRO A 394 -1.09 -1.97 -7.58
N ALA A 395 -0.33 -2.08 -6.49
CA ALA A 395 -0.38 -3.26 -5.62
C ALA A 395 -1.52 -3.21 -4.58
N HIS A 396 -2.12 -2.04 -4.36
CA HIS A 396 -3.23 -1.81 -3.42
C HIS A 396 -4.50 -1.26 -4.10
N PHE A 397 -5.58 -1.13 -3.33
CA PHE A 397 -6.91 -0.62 -3.74
C PHE A 397 -7.46 -1.23 -5.05
N ASN A 398 -8.01 -0.46 -5.99
CA ASN A 398 -8.63 -0.97 -7.21
C ASN A 398 -7.61 -1.13 -8.35
N ALA A 399 -7.71 -2.23 -9.09
CA ALA A 399 -7.03 -2.41 -10.38
C ALA A 399 -7.88 -3.33 -11.29
N PRO A 400 -7.80 -3.19 -12.64
CA PRO A 400 -7.00 -2.20 -13.37
C PRO A 400 -7.52 -0.77 -13.19
N ALA A 401 -6.62 0.21 -13.19
CA ALA A 401 -6.93 1.63 -13.14
C ALA A 401 -6.74 2.26 -14.54
N PRO A 402 -7.64 3.14 -15.00
CA PRO A 402 -7.35 4.03 -16.13
C PRO A 402 -6.14 4.90 -15.79
N GLY A 403 -5.22 5.07 -16.74
CA GLY A 403 -4.05 5.90 -16.52
C GLY A 403 -3.41 6.37 -17.82
N SER A 404 -2.53 7.34 -17.69
CA SER A 404 -1.71 7.84 -18.79
C SER A 404 -0.44 8.51 -18.23
N PRO A 405 0.59 8.73 -19.05
CA PRO A 405 1.73 9.58 -18.70
C PRO A 405 1.35 10.90 -18.01
N THR A 406 0.35 11.61 -18.53
CA THR A 406 -0.13 12.87 -17.93
C THR A 406 -0.86 12.64 -16.60
N ALA A 407 -1.75 11.65 -16.52
CA ALA A 407 -2.45 11.35 -15.27
C ALA A 407 -1.51 10.89 -14.14
N LEU A 408 -0.35 10.29 -14.50
CA LEU A 408 0.72 9.99 -13.54
C LEU A 408 1.40 11.29 -13.09
N GLN A 409 1.80 12.18 -14.00
CA GLN A 409 2.37 13.48 -13.64
C GLN A 409 1.42 14.32 -12.76
N ASP A 410 0.12 14.30 -13.05
CA ASP A 410 -0.92 14.97 -12.26
C ASP A 410 -1.01 14.41 -10.83
N ALA A 411 -0.86 13.09 -10.65
CA ALA A 411 -0.79 12.46 -9.31
C ALA A 411 0.42 12.94 -8.49
N PHE A 412 1.51 13.35 -9.16
CA PHE A 412 2.73 13.89 -8.57
C PHE A 412 2.80 15.43 -8.56
N ALA A 413 1.69 16.14 -8.81
CA ALA A 413 1.64 17.60 -8.85
C ALA A 413 2.25 18.29 -7.61
N PHE A 414 2.20 17.67 -6.42
CA PHE A 414 2.87 18.18 -5.21
C PHE A 414 4.40 18.26 -5.37
N ALA A 415 5.04 17.29 -6.02
CA ALA A 415 6.50 17.24 -6.17
C ALA A 415 6.99 18.33 -7.14
N TYR A 416 6.24 18.58 -8.22
CA TYR A 416 6.46 19.72 -9.11
C TYR A 416 6.31 21.06 -8.37
N ARG A 417 5.32 21.21 -7.48
CA ARG A 417 5.18 22.40 -6.63
C ARG A 417 6.36 22.58 -5.67
N LEU A 418 6.83 21.50 -5.03
CA LEU A 418 7.98 21.54 -4.09
C LEU A 418 9.31 21.89 -4.78
N THR A 419 9.51 21.46 -6.02
CA THR A 419 10.74 21.77 -6.81
C THR A 419 10.64 23.07 -7.62
N GLY A 420 9.45 23.63 -7.79
CA GLY A 420 9.19 24.73 -8.73
C GLY A 420 9.27 24.33 -10.22
N ARG A 421 9.47 23.03 -10.52
CA ARG A 421 9.58 22.52 -11.90
C ARG A 421 8.19 22.38 -12.54
N ARG A 422 8.15 22.37 -13.87
CA ARG A 422 6.95 21.98 -14.64
C ARG A 422 7.11 20.54 -15.14
N PRO A 423 6.02 19.76 -15.28
CA PRO A 423 6.06 18.45 -15.91
C PRO A 423 6.66 18.50 -17.31
N SER A 424 7.56 17.56 -17.61
CA SER A 424 8.11 17.40 -18.95
C SER A 424 7.02 16.98 -19.94
N PRO A 425 7.12 17.32 -21.24
CA PRO A 425 6.11 16.95 -22.23
C PRO A 425 5.92 15.42 -22.32
N ALA A 426 4.81 14.93 -21.76
CA ALA A 426 4.45 13.52 -21.78
C ALA A 426 4.41 12.93 -23.19
N ARG A 427 4.82 11.66 -23.32
CA ARG A 427 4.72 10.90 -24.56
C ARG A 427 3.25 10.80 -24.98
N ARG A 428 2.93 11.38 -26.13
CA ARG A 428 1.59 11.32 -26.72
C ARG A 428 1.47 10.14 -27.69
N MET A 429 0.24 9.65 -27.84
CA MET A 429 -0.17 8.74 -28.91
C MET A 429 0.31 9.26 -30.27
N ALA A 430 1.17 8.49 -30.94
CA ALA A 430 1.53 8.74 -32.33
C ALA A 430 0.42 8.17 -33.24
N GLY A 431 -0.31 9.04 -33.94
CA GLY A 431 -1.30 8.64 -34.95
C GLY A 431 -2.71 8.42 -34.42
N GLY A 432 -3.45 9.51 -34.24
CA GLY A 432 -4.91 9.50 -34.14
C GLY A 432 -5.51 10.38 -35.24
N THR A 433 -5.41 9.94 -36.49
CA THR A 433 -6.20 10.54 -37.59
C THR A 433 -7.68 10.23 -37.38
N GLU A 434 -8.55 11.16 -37.76
CA GLU A 434 -10.00 11.08 -37.56
C GLU A 434 -10.65 9.94 -38.39
N GLY A 435 -10.64 8.73 -37.82
CA GLY A 435 -11.38 7.58 -38.31
C GLY A 435 -12.62 7.35 -37.44
N ARG A 436 -13.76 7.92 -37.81
CA ARG A 436 -15.05 7.78 -37.09
C ARG A 436 -15.65 6.37 -37.23
N GLY A 437 -14.96 5.37 -36.72
CA GLY A 437 -15.42 3.98 -36.59
C GLY A 437 -16.09 3.75 -35.24
N SER A 438 -17.38 3.38 -35.24
CA SER A 438 -18.21 3.30 -34.04
C SER A 438 -17.90 2.08 -33.16
N ASN A 439 -16.85 2.16 -32.35
CA ASN A 439 -16.64 1.25 -31.22
C ASN A 439 -17.30 1.83 -29.95
N PRO A 440 -18.36 1.21 -29.40
CA PRO A 440 -19.04 1.71 -28.21
C PRO A 440 -18.15 1.70 -26.95
N PHE A 441 -17.13 0.85 -26.89
CA PHE A 441 -16.15 0.88 -25.79
C PHE A 441 -15.27 2.14 -25.86
N LEU A 442 -14.86 2.57 -27.07
CA LEU A 442 -14.10 3.81 -27.24
C LEU A 442 -14.97 5.05 -27.00
N ALA A 443 -16.24 5.04 -27.41
CA ALA A 443 -17.15 6.15 -27.11
C ALA A 443 -17.50 6.27 -25.60
N LEU A 444 -17.59 5.13 -24.89
CA LEU A 444 -17.67 5.11 -23.44
C LEU A 444 -16.37 5.58 -22.79
N TRP A 445 -15.23 5.16 -23.33
CA TRP A 445 -13.90 5.58 -22.89
C TRP A 445 -13.69 7.08 -23.06
N ASP A 446 -14.06 7.67 -24.21
CA ASP A 446 -13.96 9.11 -24.43
C ASP A 446 -14.83 9.90 -23.44
N ARG A 447 -16.05 9.44 -23.14
CA ARG A 447 -16.88 10.04 -22.07
C ARG A 447 -16.27 9.91 -20.67
N VAL A 448 -15.68 8.77 -20.34
CA VAL A 448 -14.96 8.57 -19.07
C VAL A 448 -13.72 9.47 -19.00
N MET A 449 -13.01 9.66 -20.12
CA MET A 449 -11.83 10.50 -20.22
C MET A 449 -12.16 12.00 -20.29
N GLU A 450 -13.34 12.39 -20.80
CA GLU A 450 -13.88 13.75 -20.65
C GLU A 450 -14.18 14.05 -19.17
N GLY A 451 -14.87 13.16 -18.46
CA GLY A 451 -15.07 13.28 -17.01
C GLY A 451 -13.76 13.29 -16.20
N ALA A 452 -12.73 12.58 -16.66
CA ALA A 452 -11.39 12.66 -16.06
C ALA A 452 -10.63 13.96 -16.40
N ARG A 453 -10.88 14.57 -17.58
CA ARG A 453 -10.29 15.85 -18.01
C ARG A 453 -10.91 17.07 -17.34
N GLU A 454 -12.17 16.99 -16.90
CA GLU A 454 -12.80 18.03 -16.09
C GLU A 454 -12.17 18.16 -14.68
N GLY A 455 -11.45 17.12 -14.23
CA GLY A 455 -10.72 17.06 -12.95
C GLY A 455 -9.47 17.94 -12.83
N LYS A 456 -9.43 19.14 -13.44
CA LYS A 456 -8.39 20.13 -13.12
C LYS A 456 -8.68 20.78 -11.77
N ARG A 457 -7.94 20.44 -10.71
CA ARG A 457 -7.31 21.39 -9.75
C ARG A 457 -6.60 20.78 -8.53
N THR A 458 -5.43 21.34 -8.24
CA THR A 458 -5.02 22.09 -7.02
C THR A 458 -5.76 21.98 -5.67
N GLU A 459 -6.51 20.94 -5.34
CA GLU A 459 -7.13 20.84 -4.01
C GLU A 459 -6.20 20.15 -3.00
N GLU A 460 -5.64 20.96 -2.09
CA GLU A 460 -5.07 20.46 -0.84
C GLU A 460 -6.17 19.85 0.04
N TYR A 461 -5.88 18.70 0.65
CA TYR A 461 -6.81 18.07 1.58
C TYR A 461 -7.09 19.00 2.77
N PRO A 462 -8.29 18.94 3.37
CA PRO A 462 -8.62 19.75 4.54
C PRO A 462 -7.55 19.65 5.64
N GLU A 463 -7.23 20.79 6.25
CA GLU A 463 -6.16 20.88 7.25
C GLU A 463 -6.31 19.90 8.43
N ASP A 464 -7.56 19.65 8.85
CA ASP A 464 -7.88 18.68 9.91
C ASP A 464 -7.54 17.23 9.49
N ASP A 465 -7.86 16.86 8.25
CA ASP A 465 -7.66 15.50 7.72
C ASP A 465 -6.17 15.16 7.56
N THR A 466 -5.32 16.20 7.40
CA THR A 466 -3.86 16.06 7.37
C THR A 466 -3.19 16.33 8.72
N ALA A 467 -3.94 16.71 9.77
CA ALA A 467 -3.38 17.11 11.05
C ALA A 467 -2.58 15.98 11.73
N VAL A 468 -3.07 14.74 11.65
CA VAL A 468 -2.36 13.55 12.17
C VAL A 468 -1.05 13.33 11.41
N LEU A 469 -1.07 13.38 10.07
CA LEU A 469 0.14 13.26 9.24
C LEU A 469 1.17 14.35 9.57
N ARG A 470 0.72 15.61 9.73
CA ARG A 470 1.58 16.74 10.11
C ARG A 470 2.17 16.59 11.51
N PHE A 471 1.38 16.19 12.51
CA PHE A 471 1.84 15.92 13.87
C PHE A 471 2.91 14.82 13.89
N VAL A 472 2.62 13.70 13.20
CA VAL A 472 3.52 12.54 13.10
C VAL A 472 4.83 12.90 12.39
N ASN A 473 4.76 13.58 11.23
CA ASN A 473 5.94 14.04 10.50
C ASN A 473 6.78 15.01 11.36
N GLY A 474 6.13 15.90 12.10
CA GLY A 474 6.78 16.79 13.06
C GLY A 474 7.49 16.05 14.19
N PHE A 475 6.92 14.96 14.71
CA PHE A 475 7.56 14.10 15.71
C PHE A 475 8.79 13.37 15.14
N ILE A 476 8.67 12.76 13.96
CA ILE A 476 9.76 12.06 13.24
C ILE A 476 10.96 12.99 13.05
N LEU A 477 10.74 14.18 12.50
CA LEU A 477 11.79 15.16 12.23
C LEU A 477 12.43 15.69 13.52
N LYS A 478 11.65 15.91 14.58
CA LYS A 478 12.17 16.34 15.90
C LYS A 478 12.98 15.25 16.60
N ALA A 479 12.62 13.98 16.43
CA ALA A 479 13.31 12.85 17.02
C ALA A 479 14.57 12.40 16.23
N GLY A 480 14.90 13.06 15.11
CA GLY A 480 16.04 12.69 14.27
C GLY A 480 15.85 11.39 13.49
N ILE A 481 14.60 10.94 13.36
CA ILE A 481 14.21 9.64 12.79
C ILE A 481 14.27 9.66 11.25
N ALA A 482 14.00 10.81 10.65
CA ALA A 482 14.24 11.08 9.24
C ALA A 482 14.97 12.43 9.11
N ASN A 483 15.75 12.57 8.05
CA ASN A 483 16.35 13.85 7.68
C ASN A 483 15.26 14.83 7.18
N LYS A 484 15.54 16.13 7.31
CA LYS A 484 14.69 17.20 6.76
C LYS A 484 14.73 17.21 5.24
#